data_AF-A0A6L6IP57-F1
#
_entry.id   AF-A0A6L6IP57-F1
#
_cell.length_a   1.000
_cell.length_b   1.000
_cell.length_c   1.000
_cell.angle_alpha   90.00
_cell.angle_beta   90.00
_cell.angle_gamma   90.00
#
_symmetry.space_group_name_H-M   'P 1'
#
loop_
_entity.id
_entity.type
_entity.pdbx_description
1 polymer ?
#
loop_
_entity_poly.entity_id
_entity_poly.type
_entity_poly.pdbx_seq_one_letter_code
_entity_poly.pdbx_strand_id
1 'polypeptide(L)'
;MKIFIISVIIVSTLWSLYAFPDYLIFPQLNTNLLSSFWDILIGVYKYGFPSVLWVVTIVYIYDFFMAIINKSSPYMKQLYQSVKIELLTLTALMFFTVVIYTTTLSKLSNLTIDISMAGFGFMFFGNIGFLKLFNFKIGKLKYPWRMAAMLSFISLAGSAYFLNITLEIARGKFNLIQSLWYQITILSYSLSLYFMSKHLIFIMDKGRLEVSPTLRKLFLSMPTKNRIYEDAAIAAEKWNKEMQRERAKERALLRKSRGKKRNKKI
;
A
#
# COMPACT_ATOMS: atom_id res chain seq x y z
N MET A 1 -7.59 -7.68 -17.65
CA MET A 1 -6.97 -6.88 -16.58
C MET A 1 -6.60 -5.46 -17.02
N LYS A 2 -5.88 -5.26 -18.14
CA LYS A 2 -5.57 -3.91 -18.66
C LYS A 2 -6.80 -3.00 -18.81
N ILE A 3 -7.85 -3.48 -19.50
CA ILE A 3 -9.10 -2.74 -19.67
C ILE A 3 -9.71 -2.39 -18.31
N PHE A 4 -9.77 -3.37 -17.39
CA PHE A 4 -10.29 -3.16 -16.04
C PHE A 4 -9.55 -2.08 -15.25
N ILE A 5 -8.20 -2.05 -15.31
CA ILE A 5 -7.40 -0.99 -14.66
C ILE A 5 -7.72 0.38 -15.26
N ILE A 6 -7.80 0.48 -16.59
CA ILE A 6 -8.15 1.72 -17.28
C ILE A 6 -9.56 2.16 -16.88
N SER A 7 -10.52 1.24 -16.83
CA SER A 7 -11.88 1.51 -16.38
C SER A 7 -11.91 2.03 -14.95
N VAL A 8 -11.11 1.48 -14.03
CA VAL A 8 -11.04 1.96 -12.64
C VAL A 8 -10.46 3.37 -12.57
N ILE A 9 -9.42 3.67 -13.36
CA ILE A 9 -8.87 5.03 -13.44
C ILE A 9 -9.94 6.00 -13.91
N ILE A 10 -10.65 5.66 -14.99
CA ILE A 10 -11.71 6.51 -15.55
C ILE A 10 -12.83 6.69 -14.52
N VAL A 11 -13.32 5.61 -13.92
CA VAL A 11 -14.42 5.67 -12.93
C VAL A 11 -14.02 6.47 -11.70
N SER A 12 -12.86 6.20 -11.11
CA SER A 12 -12.40 6.94 -9.91
C SER A 12 -12.21 8.43 -10.20
N THR A 13 -11.67 8.77 -11.37
CA THR A 13 -11.45 10.17 -11.79
C THR A 13 -12.78 10.86 -12.08
N LEU A 14 -13.64 10.28 -12.92
CA LEU A 14 -14.96 10.85 -13.24
C LEU A 14 -15.82 11.00 -11.98
N TRP A 15 -15.76 10.03 -11.07
CA TRP A 15 -16.45 10.13 -9.79
C TRP A 15 -15.86 11.25 -8.94
N SER A 16 -14.53 11.41 -8.84
CA SER A 16 -13.95 12.55 -8.12
C SER A 16 -14.41 13.89 -8.69
N LEU A 17 -14.51 14.03 -10.02
CA LEU A 17 -15.00 15.23 -10.69
C LEU A 17 -16.47 15.50 -10.37
N TYR A 18 -17.29 14.45 -10.34
CA TYR A 18 -18.71 14.54 -10.04
C TYR A 18 -18.99 14.81 -8.55
N ALA A 19 -18.26 14.15 -7.65
CA ALA A 19 -18.43 14.29 -6.21
C ALA A 19 -17.97 15.66 -5.70
N PHE A 20 -16.95 16.24 -6.32
CA PHE A 20 -16.36 17.51 -5.92
C PHE A 20 -16.42 18.50 -7.09
N PRO A 21 -17.60 18.99 -7.50
CA PRO A 21 -17.73 19.87 -8.66
C PRO A 21 -17.07 21.24 -8.43
N ASP A 22 -16.88 21.66 -7.17
CA ASP A 22 -16.13 22.87 -6.79
C ASP A 22 -14.67 22.82 -7.26
N TYR A 23 -14.15 21.64 -7.61
CA TYR A 23 -12.85 21.42 -8.25
C TYR A 23 -12.82 21.84 -9.73
N LEU A 24 -13.97 21.80 -10.42
CA LEU A 24 -14.12 22.14 -11.85
C LEU A 24 -14.68 23.53 -12.08
N ILE A 25 -15.06 24.26 -11.03
CA ILE A 25 -15.21 25.70 -11.14
C ILE A 25 -13.81 26.24 -11.40
N PHE A 26 -13.46 26.34 -12.69
CA PHE A 26 -12.52 27.34 -13.18
C PHE A 26 -12.73 28.55 -12.29
N PRO A 27 -11.75 28.93 -11.43
CA PRO A 27 -11.96 29.98 -10.45
C PRO A 27 -12.50 31.17 -11.22
N GLN A 28 -13.77 31.53 -11.01
CA GLN A 28 -14.58 32.44 -11.83
C GLN A 28 -13.72 33.50 -12.54
N LEU A 29 -13.14 33.17 -13.69
CA LEU A 29 -11.91 33.76 -14.26
C LEU A 29 -11.35 34.99 -13.50
N ASN A 30 -10.96 34.87 -12.22
CA ASN A 30 -10.74 36.05 -11.38
C ASN A 30 -9.25 36.37 -11.37
N THR A 31 -8.86 37.13 -12.39
CA THR A 31 -7.72 38.06 -12.56
C THR A 31 -6.28 37.68 -12.15
N ASN A 32 -5.98 36.58 -11.46
CA ASN A 32 -4.60 36.20 -11.10
C ASN A 32 -4.26 34.75 -11.52
N LEU A 33 -3.40 34.61 -12.54
CA LEU A 33 -2.94 33.32 -13.08
C LEU A 33 -2.31 32.40 -12.03
N LEU A 34 -1.62 32.99 -11.04
CA LEU A 34 -0.85 32.26 -10.04
C LEU A 34 -1.74 31.60 -8.98
N SER A 35 -2.82 32.26 -8.53
CA SER A 35 -3.78 31.66 -7.59
C SER A 35 -4.55 30.52 -8.23
N SER A 36 -4.98 30.68 -9.49
CA SER A 36 -5.64 29.62 -10.26
C SER A 36 -4.77 28.38 -10.42
N PHE A 37 -3.44 28.54 -10.56
CA PHE A 37 -2.51 27.41 -10.62
C PHE A 37 -2.41 26.65 -9.28
N TRP A 38 -2.34 27.36 -8.15
CA TRP A 38 -2.29 26.74 -6.82
C TRP A 38 -3.58 25.99 -6.48
N ASP A 39 -4.74 26.53 -6.85
CA ASP A 39 -6.02 25.89 -6.62
C ASP A 39 -6.16 24.57 -7.42
N ILE A 40 -5.68 24.57 -8.67
CA ILE A 40 -5.62 23.37 -9.50
C ILE A 40 -4.68 22.33 -8.85
N LEU A 41 -3.49 22.72 -8.39
CA LEU A 41 -2.55 21.81 -7.73
C LEU A 41 -3.14 21.22 -6.44
N ILE A 42 -3.78 22.05 -5.61
CA ILE A 42 -4.45 21.60 -4.38
C ILE A 42 -5.55 20.61 -4.70
N GLY A 43 -6.34 20.87 -5.73
CA GLY A 43 -7.40 19.98 -6.17
C GLY A 43 -6.88 18.64 -6.70
N VAL A 44 -5.84 18.67 -7.55
CA VAL A 44 -5.16 17.45 -8.04
C VAL A 44 -4.61 16.64 -6.86
N TYR A 45 -4.03 17.31 -5.86
CA TYR A 45 -3.49 16.66 -4.68
C TYR A 45 -4.58 16.09 -3.76
N LYS A 46 -5.67 16.82 -3.53
CA LYS A 46 -6.78 16.41 -2.64
C LYS A 46 -7.68 15.34 -3.23
N TYR A 47 -7.89 15.34 -4.55
CA TYR A 47 -8.91 14.50 -5.19
C TYR A 47 -8.34 13.60 -6.30
N GLY A 48 -7.38 14.10 -7.10
CA GLY A 48 -6.78 13.33 -8.19
C GLY A 48 -5.78 12.27 -7.72
N PHE A 49 -4.85 12.62 -6.84
CA PHE A 49 -3.84 11.70 -6.30
C PHE A 49 -4.46 10.53 -5.52
N PRO A 50 -5.48 10.72 -4.67
CA PRO A 50 -6.10 9.61 -3.96
C PRO A 50 -6.84 8.63 -4.89
N SER A 51 -7.33 9.05 -6.06
CA SER A 51 -7.90 8.13 -7.08
C SER A 51 -6.88 7.08 -7.54
N VAL A 52 -5.58 7.40 -7.56
CA VAL A 52 -4.52 6.45 -7.93
C VAL A 52 -4.45 5.28 -6.94
N LEU A 53 -4.85 5.48 -5.68
CA LEU A 53 -4.83 4.43 -4.65
C LEU A 53 -5.79 3.30 -4.97
N TRP A 54 -6.88 3.57 -5.69
CA TRP A 54 -7.83 2.55 -6.12
C TRP A 54 -7.14 1.55 -7.06
N VAL A 55 -6.35 2.08 -8.01
CA VAL A 55 -5.57 1.27 -8.95
C VAL A 55 -4.51 0.46 -8.24
N VAL A 56 -3.74 1.09 -7.35
CA VAL A 56 -2.68 0.42 -6.59
C VAL A 56 -3.25 -0.74 -5.79
N THR A 57 -4.40 -0.53 -5.13
CA THR A 57 -5.09 -1.55 -4.36
C THR A 57 -5.51 -2.74 -5.23
N ILE A 58 -6.11 -2.47 -6.39
CA ILE A 58 -6.53 -3.51 -7.33
C ILE A 58 -5.34 -4.31 -7.85
N VAL A 59 -4.21 -3.64 -8.13
CA VAL A 59 -2.99 -4.31 -8.56
C VAL A 59 -2.47 -5.25 -7.46
N TYR A 60 -2.47 -4.83 -6.19
CA TYR A 60 -2.10 -5.70 -5.08
C TYR A 60 -3.06 -6.88 -4.89
N ILE A 61 -4.38 -6.63 -4.92
CA ILE A 61 -5.40 -7.67 -4.80
C ILE A 61 -5.26 -8.69 -5.94
N TYR A 62 -5.03 -8.23 -7.16
CA TYR A 62 -4.81 -9.09 -8.31
C TYR A 62 -3.57 -9.97 -8.16
N ASP A 63 -2.44 -9.39 -7.75
CA ASP A 63 -1.21 -10.13 -7.54
C ASP A 63 -1.36 -11.17 -6.41
N PHE A 64 -2.05 -10.80 -5.34
CA PHE A 64 -2.45 -11.72 -4.27
C PHE A 64 -3.24 -12.90 -4.81
N PHE A 65 -4.35 -12.66 -5.53
CA PHE A 65 -5.18 -13.74 -6.07
C PHE A 65 -4.40 -14.64 -7.03
N MET A 66 -3.60 -14.05 -7.93
CA MET A 66 -2.77 -14.80 -8.87
C MET A 66 -1.74 -15.68 -8.17
N ALA A 67 -1.20 -15.24 -7.04
CA ALA A 67 -0.32 -16.07 -6.22
C ALA A 67 -1.05 -17.21 -5.49
N ILE A 68 -2.26 -16.96 -4.98
CA ILE A 68 -3.07 -17.98 -4.29
C ILE A 68 -3.49 -19.11 -5.26
N ILE A 69 -3.82 -18.79 -6.52
CA ILE A 69 -4.18 -19.80 -7.53
C ILE A 69 -2.97 -20.44 -8.23
N ASN A 70 -1.77 -20.31 -7.67
CA ASN A 70 -0.52 -20.87 -8.20
C ASN A 70 -0.13 -20.38 -9.61
N LYS A 71 -0.61 -19.20 -10.03
CA LYS A 71 -0.22 -18.57 -11.32
C LYS A 71 0.92 -17.56 -11.17
N SER A 72 1.49 -17.40 -9.97
CA SER A 72 2.66 -16.57 -9.68
C SER A 72 3.87 -17.42 -9.27
N SER A 73 5.01 -16.79 -8.97
CA SER A 73 6.22 -17.52 -8.57
C SER A 73 6.12 -18.14 -7.17
N PRO A 74 6.93 -19.18 -6.86
CA PRO A 74 6.98 -19.75 -5.51
C PRO A 74 7.33 -18.71 -4.43
N TYR A 75 8.14 -17.71 -4.76
CA TYR A 75 8.47 -16.60 -3.86
C TYR A 75 7.22 -15.77 -3.51
N MET A 76 6.46 -15.34 -4.53
CA MET A 76 5.22 -14.58 -4.32
C MET A 76 4.16 -15.40 -3.59
N LYS A 77 4.08 -16.70 -3.88
CA LYS A 77 3.20 -17.61 -3.12
C LYS A 77 3.56 -17.62 -1.64
N GLN A 78 4.85 -17.74 -1.29
CA GLN A 78 5.28 -17.70 0.11
C GLN A 78 4.97 -16.35 0.78
N LEU A 79 5.19 -15.23 0.07
CA LEU A 79 4.81 -13.90 0.55
C LEU A 79 3.33 -13.87 0.95
N TYR A 80 2.43 -14.18 0.02
CA TYR A 80 0.99 -14.05 0.25
C TYR A 80 0.43 -15.13 1.17
N GLN A 81 1.05 -16.31 1.25
CA GLN A 81 0.73 -17.31 2.27
C GLN A 81 1.08 -16.82 3.68
N SER A 82 2.20 -16.10 3.85
CA SER A 82 2.61 -15.58 5.17
C SER A 82 1.63 -14.56 5.76
N VAL A 83 0.83 -13.89 4.93
CA VAL A 83 -0.13 -12.86 5.34
C VAL A 83 -1.59 -13.30 5.20
N LYS A 84 -1.84 -14.51 4.69
CA LYS A 84 -3.18 -14.98 4.33
C LYS A 84 -4.14 -14.97 5.51
N ILE A 85 -3.71 -15.48 6.67
CA ILE A 85 -4.57 -15.60 7.86
C ILE A 85 -4.96 -14.21 8.36
N GLU A 86 -3.98 -13.31 8.47
CA GLU A 86 -4.21 -11.93 8.89
C GLU A 86 -5.13 -11.18 7.92
N LEU A 87 -4.88 -11.30 6.62
CA LEU A 87 -5.72 -10.72 5.57
C LEU A 87 -7.16 -11.27 5.63
N LEU A 88 -7.33 -12.58 5.78
CA LEU A 88 -8.64 -13.21 5.86
C LEU A 88 -9.39 -12.82 7.13
N THR A 89 -8.68 -12.68 8.26
CA THR A 89 -9.25 -12.22 9.53
C THR A 89 -9.73 -10.78 9.42
N LEU A 90 -8.91 -9.88 8.88
CA LEU A 90 -9.28 -8.48 8.67
C LEU A 90 -10.40 -8.32 7.65
N THR A 91 -10.40 -9.14 6.59
CA THR A 91 -11.48 -9.14 5.58
C THR A 91 -12.79 -9.67 6.17
N ALA A 92 -12.74 -10.72 7.00
CA ALA A 92 -13.90 -11.24 7.70
C ALA A 92 -14.47 -10.21 8.68
N LEU A 93 -13.61 -9.53 9.44
CA LEU A 93 -14.02 -8.42 10.32
C LEU A 93 -14.69 -7.30 9.53
N MET A 94 -14.10 -6.89 8.40
CA MET A 94 -14.72 -5.92 7.49
C MET A 94 -16.12 -6.38 7.03
N PHE A 95 -16.26 -7.65 6.64
CA PHE A 95 -17.54 -8.19 6.20
C PHE A 95 -18.58 -8.20 7.33
N PHE A 96 -18.20 -8.61 8.54
CA PHE A 96 -19.08 -8.54 9.71
C PHE A 96 -19.53 -7.12 10.01
N THR A 97 -18.62 -6.14 9.92
CA THR A 97 -18.95 -4.72 10.08
C THR A 97 -20.01 -4.30 9.06
N VAL A 98 -19.83 -4.63 7.77
CA VAL A 98 -20.84 -4.33 6.73
C VAL A 98 -22.18 -5.01 7.02
N VAL A 99 -22.20 -6.27 7.44
CA VAL A 99 -23.44 -7.00 7.76
C VAL A 99 -24.17 -6.35 8.94
N ILE A 100 -23.46 -5.99 10.01
CA ILE A 100 -24.05 -5.35 11.19
C ILE A 100 -24.70 -4.01 10.80
N TYR A 101 -24.01 -3.18 10.03
CA TYR A 101 -24.54 -1.87 9.63
C TYR A 101 -25.67 -1.95 8.60
N THR A 102 -25.66 -2.94 7.71
CA THR A 102 -26.75 -3.13 6.73
C THR A 102 -28.01 -3.75 7.32
N THR A 103 -27.91 -4.46 8.45
CA THR A 103 -29.04 -5.13 9.13
C THR A 103 -29.61 -4.36 10.31
N THR A 104 -28.94 -3.30 10.77
CA THR A 104 -29.43 -2.42 11.84
C THR A 104 -30.21 -1.23 11.26
N LEU A 105 -31.00 -0.55 12.11
CA LEU A 105 -31.76 0.66 11.73
C LEU A 105 -30.86 1.82 11.23
N SER A 106 -29.56 1.73 11.48
CA SER A 106 -28.51 2.64 11.02
C SER A 106 -28.19 2.41 9.53
N LYS A 107 -29.14 2.75 8.64
CA LYS A 107 -28.90 2.72 7.19
C LYS A 107 -27.69 3.57 6.80
N LEU A 108 -26.99 3.14 5.74
CA LEU A 108 -25.90 3.89 5.12
C LEU A 108 -26.35 5.32 4.84
N SER A 109 -25.68 6.29 5.43
CA SER A 109 -25.98 7.71 5.31
C SER A 109 -24.70 8.49 4.98
N ASN A 110 -24.83 9.79 4.75
CA ASN A 110 -23.65 10.64 4.57
C ASN A 110 -22.75 10.71 5.83
N LEU A 111 -23.27 10.31 7.00
CA LEU A 111 -22.56 10.28 8.28
C LEU A 111 -21.95 8.92 8.61
N THR A 112 -22.35 7.84 7.94
CA THR A 112 -21.81 6.50 8.21
C THR A 112 -20.36 6.42 7.73
N ILE A 113 -19.50 5.81 8.55
CA ILE A 113 -18.05 5.66 8.31
C ILE A 113 -17.66 4.19 8.14
N ASP A 114 -18.62 3.34 7.79
CA ASP A 114 -18.51 1.88 7.93
C ASP A 114 -17.41 1.31 7.03
N ILE A 115 -17.31 1.83 5.80
CA ILE A 115 -16.33 1.39 4.80
C ILE A 115 -14.92 1.88 5.18
N SER A 116 -14.78 3.12 5.68
CA SER A 116 -13.48 3.62 6.13
C SER A 116 -13.01 2.91 7.41
N MET A 117 -13.92 2.64 8.35
CA MET A 117 -13.63 1.89 9.58
C MET A 117 -13.19 0.45 9.29
N ALA A 118 -13.78 -0.20 8.30
CA ALA A 118 -13.29 -1.50 7.81
C ALA A 118 -11.83 -1.44 7.32
N GLY A 119 -11.41 -0.31 6.73
CA GLY A 119 -10.04 -0.09 6.30
C GLY A 119 -9.04 0.10 7.45
N PHE A 120 -9.47 0.65 8.59
CA PHE A 120 -8.54 1.07 9.66
C PHE A 120 -7.73 -0.07 10.27
N GLY A 121 -8.28 -1.29 10.31
CA GLY A 121 -7.50 -2.47 10.72
C GLY A 121 -6.28 -2.69 9.82
N PHE A 122 -6.47 -2.64 8.50
CA PHE A 122 -5.37 -2.74 7.53
C PHE A 122 -4.38 -1.58 7.66
N MET A 123 -4.89 -0.36 7.85
CA MET A 123 -4.07 0.84 8.04
C MET A 123 -3.17 0.70 9.27
N PHE A 124 -3.72 0.25 10.40
CA PHE A 124 -3.00 0.07 11.65
C PHE A 124 -1.86 -0.96 11.51
N PHE A 125 -2.17 -2.13 10.95
CA PHE A 125 -1.14 -3.16 10.68
C PHE A 125 -0.11 -2.70 9.65
N GLY A 126 -0.50 -1.86 8.69
CA GLY A 126 0.40 -1.21 7.74
C GLY A 126 1.44 -0.32 8.43
N ASN A 127 1.00 0.56 9.32
CA ASN A 127 1.87 1.43 10.10
C ASN A 127 2.82 0.64 11.02
N ILE A 128 2.30 -0.36 11.74
CA ILE A 128 3.13 -1.26 12.55
C ILE A 128 4.20 -1.93 11.68
N GLY A 129 3.84 -2.31 10.45
CA GLY A 129 4.75 -2.92 9.50
C GLY A 129 5.96 -2.05 9.19
N PHE A 130 5.74 -0.75 8.95
CA PHE A 130 6.85 0.20 8.74
C PHE A 130 7.66 0.45 10.01
N LEU A 131 7.01 0.57 11.17
CA LEU A 131 7.70 0.73 12.46
C LEU A 131 8.61 -0.46 12.78
N LYS A 132 8.22 -1.68 12.39
CA LYS A 132 9.07 -2.88 12.57
C LYS A 132 10.41 -2.79 11.83
N LEU A 133 10.51 -1.99 10.76
CA LEU A 133 11.75 -1.82 10.00
C LEU A 133 12.88 -1.22 10.83
N PHE A 134 12.56 -0.40 11.85
CA PHE A 134 13.57 0.17 12.75
C PHE A 134 14.34 -0.89 13.52
N ASN A 135 13.68 -1.99 13.87
CA ASN A 135 14.26 -3.09 14.62
C ASN A 135 14.79 -4.20 13.71
N PHE A 136 14.70 -4.03 12.38
CA PHE A 136 15.07 -5.06 11.44
C PHE A 136 16.60 -5.22 11.32
N LYS A 137 17.08 -6.45 11.48
CA LYS A 137 18.50 -6.80 11.40
C LYS A 137 18.71 -8.21 10.84
N ILE A 138 19.51 -8.33 9.77
CA ILE A 138 20.09 -9.59 9.30
C ILE A 138 21.60 -9.51 9.50
N GLY A 139 22.12 -10.23 10.48
CA GLY A 139 23.54 -10.19 10.81
C GLY A 139 24.03 -8.81 11.19
N LYS A 140 24.92 -8.22 10.39
CA LYS A 140 25.38 -6.83 10.58
C LYS A 140 24.55 -5.82 9.76
N LEU A 141 23.81 -6.28 8.76
CA LEU A 141 22.94 -5.43 7.95
C LEU A 141 21.70 -5.06 8.75
N LYS A 142 21.53 -3.76 8.96
CA LYS A 142 20.30 -3.17 9.50
C LYS A 142 19.56 -2.48 8.37
N TYR A 143 18.24 -2.40 8.48
CA TYR A 143 17.50 -1.52 7.59
C TYR A 143 17.97 -0.06 7.83
N PRO A 144 18.19 0.75 6.78
CA PRO A 144 18.64 2.13 6.96
C PRO A 144 17.64 2.93 7.79
N TRP A 145 18.06 3.39 8.97
CA TRP A 145 17.20 4.13 9.91
C TRP A 145 16.47 5.30 9.23
N ARG A 146 17.18 6.08 8.39
CA ARG A 146 16.60 7.23 7.68
C ARG A 146 15.44 6.81 6.76
N MET A 147 15.57 5.67 6.09
CA MET A 147 14.49 5.14 5.24
C MET A 147 13.32 4.63 6.08
N ALA A 148 13.58 3.93 7.20
CA ALA A 148 12.52 3.47 8.10
C ALA A 148 11.76 4.65 8.70
N ALA A 149 12.47 5.70 9.12
CA ALA A 149 11.90 6.94 9.63
C ALA A 149 11.06 7.65 8.58
N MET A 150 11.58 7.80 7.36
CA MET A 150 10.85 8.44 6.26
C MET A 150 9.56 7.67 5.93
N LEU A 151 9.62 6.34 5.77
CA LEU A 151 8.46 5.51 5.47
C LEU A 151 7.42 5.51 6.61
N SER A 152 7.89 5.43 7.86
CA SER A 152 7.02 5.50 9.04
C SER A 152 6.36 6.87 9.18
N PHE A 153 7.10 7.95 8.93
CA PHE A 153 6.55 9.30 8.96
C PHE A 153 5.49 9.51 7.86
N ILE A 154 5.80 9.12 6.61
CA ILE A 154 4.86 9.24 5.48
C ILE A 154 3.59 8.41 5.74
N SER A 155 3.73 7.18 6.23
CA SER A 155 2.58 6.32 6.54
C SER A 155 1.72 6.86 7.67
N LEU A 156 2.33 7.32 8.77
CA LEU A 156 1.61 7.92 9.89
C LEU A 156 0.94 9.24 9.50
N ALA A 157 1.61 10.11 8.75
CA ALA A 157 1.05 11.37 8.26
C ALA A 157 -0.15 11.12 7.32
N GLY A 158 -0.01 10.18 6.38
CA GLY A 158 -1.13 9.79 5.50
C GLY A 158 -2.30 9.18 6.28
N SER A 159 -2.00 8.35 7.29
CA SER A 159 -3.02 7.77 8.17
C SER A 159 -3.75 8.82 8.99
N ALA A 160 -3.03 9.80 9.54
CA ALA A 160 -3.61 10.93 10.27
C ALA A 160 -4.50 11.81 9.36
N TYR A 161 -4.07 12.04 8.11
CA TYR A 161 -4.87 12.74 7.11
C TYR A 161 -6.20 12.02 6.83
N PHE A 162 -6.16 10.71 6.58
CA PHE A 162 -7.38 9.93 6.32
C PHE A 162 -8.26 9.74 7.56
N LEU A 163 -7.68 9.72 8.75
CA LEU A 163 -8.43 9.78 10.00
C LEU A 163 -9.18 11.11 10.11
N ASN A 164 -8.53 12.25 9.81
CA ASN A 164 -9.18 13.55 9.81
C ASN A 164 -10.35 13.61 8.83
N ILE A 165 -10.19 13.11 7.59
CA ILE A 165 -11.29 13.00 6.62
C ILE A 165 -12.44 12.17 7.17
N THR A 166 -12.14 11.04 7.81
CA THR A 166 -13.17 10.16 8.40
C THR A 166 -13.96 10.90 9.50
N LEU A 167 -13.28 11.70 10.32
CA LEU A 167 -13.94 12.54 11.32
C LEU A 167 -14.79 13.64 10.69
N GLU A 168 -14.37 14.20 9.55
CA GLU A 168 -15.15 15.19 8.81
C GLU A 168 -16.42 14.58 8.18
N ILE A 169 -16.35 13.34 7.70
CA ILE A 169 -17.52 12.56 7.27
C ILE A 169 -18.48 12.37 8.44
N ALA A 170 -18.00 11.91 9.60
CA ALA A 170 -18.82 11.71 10.79
C ALA A 170 -19.47 13.01 11.31
N ARG A 171 -18.86 14.17 11.04
CA ARG A 171 -19.40 15.50 11.36
C ARG A 171 -20.40 16.04 10.33
N GLY A 172 -20.66 15.30 9.25
CA GLY A 172 -21.63 15.70 8.21
C GLY A 172 -21.14 16.77 7.26
N LYS A 173 -19.81 16.96 7.13
CA LYS A 173 -19.26 17.94 6.19
C LYS A 173 -19.44 17.55 4.71
N PHE A 174 -19.73 16.28 4.44
CA PHE A 174 -19.85 15.74 3.10
C PHE A 174 -21.26 15.22 2.82
N ASN A 175 -21.69 15.34 1.56
CA ASN A 175 -22.88 14.66 1.10
C ASN A 175 -22.61 13.15 0.90
N LEU A 176 -23.66 12.36 0.60
CA LEU A 176 -23.54 10.91 0.49
C LEU A 176 -22.53 10.46 -0.59
N ILE A 177 -22.52 11.13 -1.74
CA ILE A 177 -21.66 10.78 -2.89
C ILE A 177 -20.19 11.06 -2.55
N GLN A 178 -19.91 12.20 -1.92
CA GLN A 178 -18.58 12.60 -1.45
C GLN A 178 -18.07 11.68 -0.35
N SER A 179 -18.92 11.40 0.64
CA SER A 179 -18.61 10.49 1.74
C SER A 179 -18.25 9.10 1.22
N LEU A 180 -19.04 8.54 0.30
CA LEU A 180 -18.78 7.22 -0.26
C LEU A 180 -17.45 7.16 -1.02
N TRP A 181 -17.16 8.18 -1.84
CA TRP A 181 -15.91 8.27 -2.58
C TRP A 181 -14.69 8.31 -1.64
N TYR A 182 -14.76 9.11 -0.58
CA TYR A 182 -13.68 9.18 0.42
C TYR A 182 -13.52 7.87 1.16
N GLN A 183 -14.61 7.21 1.55
CA GLN A 183 -14.50 5.94 2.28
C GLN A 183 -13.86 4.83 1.43
N ILE A 184 -14.21 4.71 0.15
CA ILE A 184 -13.56 3.76 -0.77
C ILE A 184 -12.07 4.10 -0.93
N THR A 185 -11.74 5.39 -1.00
CA THR A 185 -10.36 5.87 -1.08
C THR A 185 -9.56 5.54 0.18
N ILE A 186 -10.15 5.72 1.36
CA ILE A 186 -9.54 5.36 2.66
C ILE A 186 -9.31 3.84 2.74
N LEU A 187 -10.29 3.03 2.32
CA LEU A 187 -10.14 1.58 2.27
C LEU A 187 -9.00 1.17 1.31
N SER A 188 -8.94 1.80 0.13
CA SER A 188 -7.88 1.57 -0.86
C SER A 188 -6.50 1.94 -0.32
N TYR A 189 -6.38 3.12 0.29
CA TYR A 189 -5.16 3.52 0.98
C TYR A 189 -4.73 2.48 2.01
N SER A 190 -5.67 2.05 2.86
CA SER A 190 -5.41 1.14 3.97
C SER A 190 -4.91 -0.22 3.49
N LEU A 191 -5.55 -0.79 2.46
CA LEU A 191 -5.12 -2.04 1.84
C LEU A 191 -3.76 -1.91 1.16
N SER A 192 -3.54 -0.82 0.42
CA SER A 192 -2.26 -0.56 -0.23
C SER A 192 -1.12 -0.43 0.78
N LEU A 193 -1.36 0.31 1.87
CA LEU A 193 -0.41 0.47 2.98
C LEU A 193 -0.08 -0.87 3.64
N TYR A 194 -1.11 -1.68 3.90
CA TYR A 194 -0.98 -3.03 4.44
C TYR A 194 -0.10 -3.91 3.53
N PHE A 195 -0.46 -4.08 2.26
CA PHE A 195 0.28 -4.93 1.34
C PHE A 195 1.72 -4.45 1.15
N MET A 196 1.92 -3.14 0.98
CA MET A 196 3.25 -2.56 0.81
C MET A 196 4.15 -2.83 2.03
N SER A 197 3.64 -2.61 3.25
CA SER A 197 4.40 -2.84 4.48
C SER A 197 4.77 -4.31 4.64
N LYS A 198 3.85 -5.24 4.36
CA LYS A 198 4.08 -6.69 4.45
C LYS A 198 5.06 -7.17 3.40
N HIS A 199 4.96 -6.66 2.18
CA HIS A 199 5.90 -6.96 1.12
C HIS A 199 7.31 -6.56 1.54
N LEU A 200 7.47 -5.34 2.07
CA LEU A 200 8.76 -4.84 2.52
C LEU A 200 9.32 -5.66 3.68
N ILE A 201 8.52 -5.97 4.71
CA ILE A 201 8.94 -6.84 5.81
C ILE A 201 9.38 -8.21 5.29
N PHE A 202 8.61 -8.82 4.38
CA PHE A 202 8.94 -10.13 3.85
C PHE A 202 10.24 -10.13 3.03
N ILE A 203 10.49 -9.10 2.22
CA ILE A 203 11.77 -8.91 1.50
C ILE A 203 12.92 -8.88 2.51
N MET A 204 12.72 -8.11 3.58
CA MET A 204 13.70 -8.01 4.65
C MET A 204 13.90 -9.36 5.31
N ASP A 205 12.87 -10.03 5.84
CA ASP A 205 12.95 -11.35 6.50
C ASP A 205 13.63 -12.41 5.62
N LYS A 206 13.22 -12.52 4.35
CA LYS A 206 13.80 -13.50 3.42
C LYS A 206 15.18 -13.10 2.94
N GLY A 207 15.54 -11.81 3.02
CA GLY A 207 16.78 -11.27 2.48
C GLY A 207 16.92 -11.53 0.98
N ARG A 208 15.79 -11.56 0.29
CA ARG A 208 15.67 -11.80 -1.14
C ARG A 208 14.56 -10.90 -1.67
N LEU A 209 14.76 -10.37 -2.86
CA LEU A 209 13.78 -9.58 -3.60
C LEU A 209 13.48 -10.29 -4.92
N GLU A 210 12.21 -10.32 -5.31
CA GLU A 210 11.80 -10.84 -6.61
C GLU A 210 10.68 -9.96 -7.14
N VAL A 211 10.72 -9.65 -8.44
CA VAL A 211 9.64 -8.93 -9.10
C VAL A 211 8.54 -9.92 -9.44
N SER A 212 7.28 -9.60 -9.13
CA SER A 212 6.16 -10.49 -9.44
C SER A 212 6.09 -10.73 -10.96
N PRO A 213 6.14 -11.98 -11.43
CA PRO A 213 5.98 -12.30 -12.85
C PRO A 213 4.61 -11.88 -13.38
N THR A 214 3.58 -11.95 -12.51
CA THR A 214 2.22 -11.52 -12.82
C THR A 214 2.17 -10.03 -13.10
N LEU A 215 2.76 -9.22 -12.21
CA LEU A 215 2.82 -7.77 -12.40
C LEU A 215 3.67 -7.42 -13.62
N ARG A 216 4.84 -8.06 -13.78
CA ARG A 216 5.68 -7.85 -14.96
C ARG A 216 4.91 -8.07 -16.27
N LYS A 217 4.17 -9.17 -16.40
CA LYS A 217 3.32 -9.45 -17.58
C LYS A 217 2.24 -8.38 -17.76
N LEU A 218 1.62 -7.95 -16.67
CA LEU A 218 0.59 -6.92 -16.70
C LEU A 218 1.13 -5.58 -17.21
N PHE A 219 2.24 -5.09 -16.66
CA PHE A 219 2.81 -3.80 -17.04
C PHE A 219 3.45 -3.82 -18.43
N LEU A 220 4.05 -4.92 -18.86
CA LEU A 220 4.53 -5.09 -20.25
C LEU A 220 3.38 -5.06 -21.27
N SER A 221 2.15 -5.40 -20.87
CA SER A 221 0.97 -5.32 -21.75
C SER A 221 0.41 -3.89 -21.91
N MET A 222 0.88 -2.94 -21.09
CA MET A 222 0.49 -1.53 -21.18
C MET A 222 1.29 -0.83 -22.28
N PRO A 223 0.71 0.17 -22.99
CA PRO A 223 1.36 0.84 -24.12
C PRO A 223 2.55 1.74 -23.73
N THR A 224 2.90 1.79 -22.44
CA THR A 224 4.02 2.56 -21.93
C THR A 224 5.34 1.91 -22.31
N LYS A 225 6.20 2.62 -23.06
CA LYS A 225 7.57 2.20 -23.41
C LYS A 225 8.54 2.18 -22.20
N ASN A 226 8.03 2.20 -20.98
CA ASN A 226 8.84 2.46 -19.79
C ASN A 226 9.40 1.15 -19.22
N ARG A 227 10.73 1.08 -19.04
CA ARG A 227 11.45 -0.12 -18.60
C ARG A 227 11.50 -0.31 -17.08
N ILE A 228 10.67 0.41 -16.33
CA ILE A 228 10.66 0.43 -14.86
C ILE A 228 10.62 -0.99 -14.26
N TYR A 229 9.82 -1.90 -14.82
CA TYR A 229 9.74 -3.28 -14.31
C TYR A 229 10.97 -4.14 -14.64
N GLU A 230 11.66 -3.84 -15.73
CA GLU A 230 12.93 -4.48 -16.09
C GLU A 230 14.05 -3.95 -15.19
N ASP A 231 14.10 -2.64 -14.97
CA ASP A 231 15.04 -1.99 -14.06
C ASP A 231 14.86 -2.49 -12.62
N ALA A 232 13.61 -2.68 -12.18
CA ALA A 232 13.30 -3.29 -10.89
C ALA A 232 13.80 -4.74 -10.79
N ALA A 233 13.73 -5.51 -11.88
CA ALA A 233 14.24 -6.88 -11.92
C ALA A 233 15.77 -6.91 -11.83
N ILE A 234 16.45 -6.00 -12.53
CA ILE A 234 17.91 -5.82 -12.46
C ILE A 234 18.34 -5.40 -11.05
N ALA A 235 17.62 -4.45 -10.44
CA ALA A 235 17.87 -4.01 -9.07
C ALA A 235 17.68 -5.17 -8.07
N ALA A 236 16.64 -5.99 -8.25
CA ALA A 236 16.40 -7.17 -7.44
C ALA A 236 17.54 -8.20 -7.55
N GLU A 237 18.09 -8.42 -8.74
CA GLU A 237 19.23 -9.32 -8.92
C GLU A 237 20.48 -8.79 -8.20
N LYS A 238 20.78 -7.49 -8.35
CA LYS A 238 21.91 -6.84 -7.65
C LYS A 238 21.75 -6.95 -6.12
N TRP A 239 20.56 -6.66 -5.61
CA TRP A 239 20.24 -6.81 -4.18
C TRP A 239 20.45 -8.24 -3.70
N ASN A 240 19.95 -9.24 -4.44
CA ASN A 240 20.07 -10.65 -4.07
C ASN A 240 21.53 -11.10 -4.01
N LYS A 241 22.37 -10.68 -4.97
CA LYS A 241 23.81 -10.98 -4.96
C LYS A 241 24.50 -10.40 -3.73
N GLU A 242 24.19 -9.17 -3.36
CA GLU A 242 24.80 -8.52 -2.20
C GLU A 242 24.34 -9.17 -0.88
N MET A 243 23.05 -9.47 -0.76
CA MET A 243 22.50 -10.19 0.40
C MET A 243 23.12 -11.59 0.58
N GLN A 244 23.39 -12.31 -0.52
CA GLN A 244 24.07 -13.59 -0.47
C GLN A 244 25.52 -13.45 0.04
N ARG A 245 26.25 -12.45 -0.44
CA ARG A 245 27.63 -12.16 0.01
C ARG A 245 27.68 -11.86 1.51
N GLU A 246 26.79 -11.01 1.99
CA GLU A 246 26.76 -10.63 3.41
C GLU A 246 26.36 -11.79 4.32
N ARG A 247 25.36 -12.61 3.91
CA ARG A 247 25.03 -13.85 4.63
C ARG A 247 26.19 -14.84 4.66
N ALA A 248 26.96 -14.95 3.59
CA ALA A 248 28.14 -15.82 3.55
C ALA A 248 29.24 -15.33 4.51
N LYS A 249 29.51 -14.01 4.54
CA LYS A 249 30.45 -13.39 5.49
C LYS A 249 30.02 -13.65 6.94
N GLU A 250 28.75 -13.47 7.25
CA GLU A 250 28.22 -13.71 8.60
C GLU A 250 28.36 -15.19 9.02
N ARG A 251 27.99 -16.12 8.14
CA ARG A 251 28.16 -17.56 8.40
C ARG A 251 29.63 -17.94 8.63
N ALA A 252 30.55 -17.34 7.88
CA ALA A 252 31.99 -17.55 8.08
C ALA A 252 32.47 -17.02 9.44
N LEU A 253 32.00 -15.84 9.88
CA LEU A 253 32.30 -15.29 11.20
C LEU A 253 31.73 -16.17 12.33
N LEU A 254 30.51 -16.67 12.18
CA LEU A 254 29.89 -17.59 13.13
C LEU A 254 30.67 -18.91 13.24
N ARG A 255 31.18 -19.45 12.12
CA ARG A 255 32.05 -20.65 12.12
C ARG A 255 33.37 -20.37 12.85
N LYS A 256 34.03 -19.24 12.58
CA LYS A 256 35.29 -18.85 13.25
C LYS A 256 35.11 -18.67 14.75
N SER A 257 34.03 -18.02 15.19
CA SER A 257 33.74 -17.82 16.62
C SER A 257 33.40 -19.13 17.35
N ARG A 258 32.67 -20.06 16.69
CA ARG A 258 32.41 -21.41 17.23
C ARG A 258 33.69 -22.25 17.33
N GLY A 259 34.56 -22.19 16.32
CA GLY A 259 35.87 -22.86 16.35
C GLY A 259 36.78 -22.35 17.46
N LYS A 260 36.87 -21.03 17.65
CA LYS A 260 37.64 -20.42 18.75
C LYS A 260 37.09 -20.79 20.14
N LYS A 261 35.76 -20.89 20.31
CA LYS A 261 35.15 -21.34 21.57
C LYS A 261 35.45 -22.82 21.87
N ARG A 262 35.59 -23.66 20.85
CA ARG A 262 35.93 -25.09 21.01
C ARG A 262 37.39 -25.28 21.43
N ASN A 263 38.33 -24.50 20.87
CA ASN A 263 39.75 -24.54 21.26
C ASN A 263 40.06 -23.91 22.63
N LYS A 264 39.12 -23.17 23.23
CA LYS A 264 39.27 -22.61 24.59
C LYS A 264 38.75 -23.53 25.70
N LYS A 265 38.13 -24.65 25.33
CA LYS A 265 37.57 -25.65 26.25
C LYS A 265 38.38 -26.95 26.28
N ILE A 266 39.49 -26.99 25.56
CA ILE A 266 40.53 -28.03 25.59
C ILE A 266 41.72 -27.38 26.28
#